data_AF-A0A508A7T6-F1
#
_entry.id   AF-A0A508A7T6-F1
#
_cell.length_a   1.000
_cell.length_b   1.000
_cell.length_c   1.000
_cell.angle_alpha   90.00
_cell.angle_beta   90.00
_cell.angle_gamma   90.00
#
_symmetry.space_group_name_H-M   'P 1'
#
loop_
_entity.id
_entity.type
_entity.pdbx_description
1 polymer ?
#
loop_
_entity_poly.entity_id
_entity_poly.type
_entity_poly.pdbx_seq_one_letter_code
_entity_poly.pdbx_strand_id
1 'polypeptide(L)'
;MSATPEPKPPESTSYFPSPELPSRENRKKVALRYVLDSISEAVQDLGADFVDTGAASPSESIVNGLGGDGSVWKSTLAEEMRADITGIVRKITSCLSSEKEKVSGEWSNEPDLVDGNDPRGKWRTQ
;
A
#
# COMPACT_ATOMS: atom_id res chain seq x y z
N MET A 1 11.90 78.72 -6.66
CA MET A 1 11.65 77.79 -5.54
C MET A 1 11.02 76.55 -6.14
N SER A 2 11.76 75.44 -6.18
CA SER A 2 11.32 74.19 -6.80
C SER A 2 10.42 73.43 -5.83
N ALA A 3 9.21 73.08 -6.24
CA ALA A 3 8.30 72.27 -5.45
C ALA A 3 8.72 70.80 -5.51
N THR A 4 8.98 70.19 -4.34
CA THR A 4 9.19 68.75 -4.15
C THR A 4 7.88 68.01 -4.42
N PRO A 5 7.84 66.93 -5.21
CA PRO A 5 6.61 66.15 -5.39
C PRO A 5 6.30 65.35 -4.11
N GLU A 6 5.04 65.40 -3.69
CA GLU A 6 4.52 64.63 -2.56
C GLU A 6 4.65 63.11 -2.82
N PRO A 7 4.98 62.30 -1.79
CA PRO A 7 5.05 60.86 -1.94
C PRO A 7 3.64 60.28 -2.13
N LYS A 8 3.41 59.64 -3.27
CA LYS A 8 2.17 58.92 -3.58
C LYS A 8 2.02 57.76 -2.57
N PRO A 9 0.85 57.57 -1.93
CA PRO A 9 0.63 56.43 -1.04
C PRO A 9 0.87 55.11 -1.79
N PRO A 10 1.43 54.07 -1.15
CA PRO A 10 1.54 52.77 -1.80
C PRO A 10 0.14 52.31 -2.19
N GLU A 11 -0.03 51.96 -3.46
CA GLU A 11 -1.25 51.33 -3.95
C GLU A 11 -1.51 50.10 -3.07
N SER A 12 -2.65 50.10 -2.39
CA SER A 12 -3.08 48.98 -1.57
C SER A 12 -3.34 47.82 -2.53
N THR A 13 -2.33 46.97 -2.71
CA THR A 13 -2.50 45.66 -3.31
C THR A 13 -3.37 44.86 -2.36
N SER A 14 -4.70 44.97 -2.53
CA SER A 14 -5.62 44.05 -1.90
C SER A 14 -5.21 42.67 -2.38
N TYR A 15 -4.57 41.90 -1.50
CA TYR A 15 -4.28 40.50 -1.71
C TYR A 15 -5.64 39.81 -1.71
N PHE A 16 -6.30 39.78 -2.86
CA PHE A 16 -7.43 38.89 -3.07
C PHE A 16 -6.86 37.48 -2.89
N PRO A 17 -7.31 36.69 -1.89
CA PRO A 17 -6.95 35.29 -1.86
C PRO A 17 -7.41 34.71 -3.20
N SER A 18 -6.45 34.15 -3.94
CA SER A 18 -6.74 33.39 -5.15
C SER A 18 -7.86 32.41 -4.80
N PRO A 19 -8.94 32.28 -5.61
CA PRO A 19 -10.01 31.36 -5.28
C PRO A 19 -9.38 29.98 -5.14
N GLU A 20 -9.41 29.42 -3.91
CA GLU A 20 -8.98 28.05 -3.68
C GLU A 20 -9.70 27.19 -4.72
N LEU A 21 -8.92 26.58 -5.62
CA LEU A 21 -9.50 25.72 -6.63
C LEU A 21 -10.31 24.64 -5.90
N PRO A 22 -11.51 24.27 -6.40
CA PRO A 22 -12.34 23.31 -5.69
C PRO A 22 -11.53 22.03 -5.48
N SER A 23 -11.41 21.62 -4.22
CA SER A 23 -10.77 20.38 -3.83
C SER A 23 -11.50 19.21 -4.48
N ARG A 24 -10.76 18.25 -5.03
CA ARG A 24 -11.29 17.04 -5.65
C ARG A 24 -10.77 15.81 -4.93
N GLU A 25 -11.55 14.73 -4.98
CA GLU A 25 -11.09 13.42 -4.52
C GLU A 25 -9.80 13.01 -5.22
N ASN A 26 -8.83 12.56 -4.43
CA ASN A 26 -7.61 11.97 -4.95
C ASN A 26 -7.90 10.58 -5.55
N ARG A 27 -8.06 10.52 -6.88
CA ARG A 27 -8.34 9.24 -7.57
C ARG A 27 -7.18 8.25 -7.46
N LYS A 28 -5.94 8.72 -7.28
CA LYS A 28 -4.80 7.85 -6.99
C LYS A 28 -4.99 7.13 -5.65
N LYS A 29 -5.38 7.86 -4.61
CA LYS A 29 -5.68 7.25 -3.29
C LYS A 29 -6.79 6.22 -3.38
N VAL A 30 -7.85 6.51 -4.13
CA VAL A 30 -8.95 5.58 -4.40
C VAL A 30 -8.44 4.32 -5.13
N ALA A 31 -7.62 4.48 -6.17
CA ALA A 31 -7.05 3.34 -6.90
C ALA A 31 -6.14 2.47 -6.02
N LEU A 32 -5.27 3.10 -5.22
CA LEU A 32 -4.42 2.40 -4.27
C LEU A 32 -5.24 1.63 -3.23
N ARG A 33 -6.42 2.14 -2.83
CA ARG A 33 -7.33 1.42 -1.93
C ARG A 33 -7.81 0.11 -2.55
N TYR A 34 -8.24 0.13 -3.82
CA TYR A 34 -8.64 -1.10 -4.52
C TYR A 34 -7.50 -2.11 -4.61
N VAL A 35 -6.28 -1.66 -4.92
CA VAL A 35 -5.11 -2.54 -4.95
C VAL A 35 -4.83 -3.13 -3.56
N LEU A 36 -4.91 -2.32 -2.51
CA LEU A 36 -4.70 -2.75 -1.13
C LEU A 36 -5.75 -3.78 -0.69
N ASP A 37 -7.01 -3.57 -1.06
CA ASP A 37 -8.11 -4.49 -0.75
C ASP A 37 -7.89 -5.85 -1.45
N SER A 38 -7.55 -5.84 -2.74
CA SER A 38 -7.26 -7.07 -3.51
C SER A 38 -6.03 -7.83 -3.00
N ILE A 39 -4.94 -7.13 -2.64
CA ILE A 39 -3.76 -7.79 -2.05
C ILE A 39 -4.08 -8.32 -0.65
N SER A 40 -4.91 -7.62 0.12
CA SER A 40 -5.32 -8.09 1.45
C SER A 40 -6.15 -9.37 1.37
N GLU A 41 -7.04 -9.47 0.39
CA GLU A 41 -7.79 -10.71 0.10
C GLU A 41 -6.84 -11.85 -0.29
N ALA A 42 -5.89 -11.60 -1.20
CA ALA A 42 -4.89 -12.61 -1.57
C ALA A 42 -4.01 -13.07 -0.39
N VAL A 43 -3.68 -12.17 0.54
CA VAL A 43 -2.96 -12.52 1.78
C VAL A 43 -3.78 -13.48 2.64
N GLN A 44 -5.09 -13.22 2.79
CA GLN A 44 -6.00 -14.07 3.55
C GLN A 44 -6.19 -15.44 2.88
N ASP A 45 -6.40 -15.47 1.56
CA ASP A 45 -6.59 -16.70 0.80
C ASP A 45 -5.38 -17.65 0.88
N LEU A 46 -4.18 -17.07 0.91
CA LEU A 46 -2.94 -17.82 1.09
C LEU A 46 -2.65 -18.16 2.57
N GLY A 47 -3.43 -17.66 3.51
CA GLY A 47 -3.17 -17.75 4.96
C GLY A 47 -1.88 -17.06 5.38
N ALA A 48 -1.41 -16.07 4.60
CA ALA A 48 -0.18 -15.33 4.89
C ALA A 48 -0.34 -14.36 6.07
N ASP A 49 -1.56 -14.16 6.57
CA ASP A 49 -1.93 -13.44 7.79
C ASP A 49 -1.96 -14.35 9.03
N PHE A 50 -1.32 -15.52 8.99
CA PHE A 50 -1.25 -16.47 10.11
C PHE A 50 -0.75 -15.84 11.44
N VAL A 51 0.10 -14.80 11.35
CA VAL A 51 0.55 -14.03 12.52
C VAL A 51 -0.59 -13.23 13.15
N ASP A 52 -1.45 -12.64 12.32
CA ASP A 52 -2.56 -11.79 12.75
C ASP A 52 -3.76 -12.63 13.22
N THR A 53 -3.98 -13.77 12.60
CA THR A 53 -5.11 -14.68 12.91
C THR A 53 -4.79 -15.69 14.01
N GLY A 54 -3.50 -15.87 14.34
CA GLY A 54 -3.04 -16.93 15.24
C GLY A 54 -3.16 -18.34 14.65
N ALA A 55 -3.39 -18.45 13.34
CA ALA A 55 -3.43 -19.72 12.63
C ALA A 55 -2.04 -20.34 12.50
N ALA A 56 -1.99 -21.63 12.19
CA ALA A 56 -0.73 -22.28 11.81
C ALA A 56 -0.21 -21.69 10.50
N SER A 57 1.10 -21.55 10.36
CA SER A 57 1.66 -21.01 9.12
C SER A 57 1.34 -21.96 7.95
N PRO A 58 0.99 -21.44 6.75
CA PRO A 58 0.76 -22.27 5.57
C PRO A 58 1.95 -23.17 5.26
N SER A 59 3.17 -22.66 5.50
CA SER A 59 4.42 -23.39 5.29
C SER A 59 4.57 -24.62 6.18
N GLU A 60 3.91 -24.66 7.34
CA GLU A 60 3.92 -25.81 8.25
C GLU A 60 2.70 -26.70 8.02
N SER A 61 1.53 -26.10 7.76
CA SER A 61 0.29 -26.84 7.54
C SER A 61 0.31 -27.68 6.25
N ILE A 62 0.87 -27.16 5.16
CA ILE A 62 0.88 -27.85 3.85
C ILE A 62 1.77 -29.08 3.85
N VAL A 63 2.87 -29.04 4.61
CA VAL A 63 3.87 -30.13 4.67
C VAL A 63 3.66 -31.05 5.87
N ASN A 64 2.56 -30.88 6.60
CA ASN A 64 2.27 -31.67 7.78
C ASN A 64 2.21 -33.16 7.42
N GLY A 65 2.99 -33.98 8.13
CA GLY A 65 3.10 -35.42 7.88
C GLY A 65 4.12 -35.81 6.80
N LEU A 66 4.83 -34.86 6.17
CA LEU A 66 5.90 -35.14 5.21
C LEU A 66 7.29 -35.12 5.89
N GLY A 67 7.91 -36.29 6.10
CA GLY A 67 9.20 -36.38 6.80
C GLY A 67 9.15 -36.04 8.30
N GLY A 68 10.29 -36.09 8.99
CA GLY A 68 10.39 -35.81 10.43
C GLY A 68 9.98 -36.98 11.34
N ASP A 69 10.22 -36.84 12.64
CA ASP A 69 9.85 -37.85 13.63
C ASP A 69 8.32 -37.90 13.83
N GLY A 70 7.74 -39.08 13.62
CA GLY A 70 6.28 -39.30 13.64
C GLY A 70 5.59 -39.27 12.28
N SER A 71 6.31 -39.01 11.17
CA SER A 71 5.74 -39.08 9.82
C SER A 71 5.61 -40.51 9.29
N VAL A 72 4.58 -40.72 8.46
CA VAL A 72 4.37 -41.96 7.69
C VAL A 72 5.46 -42.14 6.62
N TRP A 73 6.08 -41.04 6.17
CA TRP A 73 7.06 -40.98 5.09
C TRP A 73 8.43 -40.55 5.64
N LYS A 74 9.09 -41.43 6.41
CA LYS A 74 10.45 -41.22 6.92
C LYS A 74 11.51 -41.62 5.89
N SER A 75 11.88 -40.69 5.01
CA SER A 75 13.06 -40.84 4.13
C SER A 75 13.79 -39.50 3.99
N THR A 76 15.09 -39.54 3.67
CA THR A 76 15.88 -38.34 3.35
C THR A 76 15.22 -37.51 2.26
N LEU A 77 14.66 -38.18 1.25
CA LEU A 77 13.95 -37.55 0.15
C LEU A 77 12.67 -36.81 0.64
N ALA A 78 11.89 -37.41 1.54
CA ALA A 78 10.71 -36.76 2.11
C ALA A 78 11.06 -35.54 2.96
N GLU A 79 12.20 -35.59 3.65
CA GLU A 79 12.76 -34.47 4.41
C GLU A 79 13.17 -33.30 3.49
N GLU A 80 13.90 -33.60 2.42
CA GLU A 80 14.30 -32.61 1.40
C GLU A 80 13.08 -31.93 0.78
N MET A 81 12.07 -32.71 0.37
CA MET A 81 10.82 -32.17 -0.18
C MET A 81 10.06 -31.31 0.84
N ARG A 82 10.02 -31.70 2.12
CA ARG A 82 9.42 -30.86 3.16
C ARG A 82 10.13 -29.51 3.20
N ALA A 83 11.46 -29.51 3.26
CA ALA A 83 12.25 -28.29 3.37
C ALA A 83 12.04 -27.37 2.14
N ASP A 84 12.05 -27.94 0.94
CA ASP A 84 11.87 -27.20 -0.31
C ASP A 84 10.49 -26.55 -0.40
N ILE A 85 9.42 -27.32 -0.14
CA ILE A 85 8.05 -26.80 -0.17
C ILE A 85 7.86 -25.73 0.91
N THR A 86 8.33 -25.97 2.13
CA THR A 86 8.31 -24.98 3.22
C THR A 86 8.99 -23.69 2.79
N GLY A 87 10.17 -23.78 2.16
CA GLY A 87 10.94 -22.65 1.68
C GLY A 87 10.21 -21.85 0.59
N ILE A 88 9.56 -22.53 -0.37
CA ILE A 88 8.79 -21.89 -1.44
C ILE A 88 7.59 -21.14 -0.85
N VAL A 89 6.80 -21.80 0.01
CA VAL A 89 5.61 -21.19 0.61
C VAL A 89 6.00 -19.97 1.43
N ARG A 90 7.05 -20.05 2.27
CA ARG A 90 7.55 -18.90 3.04
C ARG A 90 7.95 -17.71 2.16
N LYS A 91 8.57 -17.97 1.01
CA LYS A 91 8.95 -16.90 0.06
C LYS A 91 7.72 -16.23 -0.54
N ILE A 92 6.72 -17.02 -0.94
CA ILE A 92 5.46 -16.48 -1.52
C ILE A 92 4.74 -15.62 -0.49
N THR A 93 4.52 -16.13 0.74
CA THR A 93 3.83 -15.39 1.79
C THR A 93 4.60 -14.13 2.19
N SER A 94 5.93 -14.21 2.31
CA SER A 94 6.77 -13.04 2.63
C SER A 94 6.74 -11.97 1.54
N CYS A 95 6.77 -12.38 0.26
CA CYS A 95 6.68 -11.45 -0.86
C CYS A 95 5.35 -10.70 -0.84
N LEU A 96 4.25 -11.42 -0.67
CA LEU A 96 2.92 -10.83 -0.69
C LEU A 96 2.69 -9.87 0.48
N SER A 97 3.13 -10.22 1.68
CA SER A 97 3.07 -9.32 2.84
C SER A 97 3.90 -8.05 2.61
N SER A 98 5.10 -8.17 2.02
CA SER A 98 5.93 -7.00 1.70
C SER A 98 5.27 -6.07 0.68
N GLU A 99 4.64 -6.61 -0.38
CA GLU A 99 3.91 -5.79 -1.35
C GLU A 99 2.66 -5.14 -0.73
N LYS A 100 1.95 -5.83 0.16
CA LYS A 100 0.84 -5.25 0.94
C LYS A 100 1.31 -4.03 1.75
N GLU A 101 2.45 -4.15 2.43
CA GLU A 101 3.04 -3.05 3.21
C GLU A 101 3.42 -1.85 2.33
N LYS A 102 4.02 -2.10 1.16
CA LYS A 102 4.37 -1.03 0.20
C LYS A 102 3.13 -0.27 -0.26
N VAL A 103 2.08 -0.98 -0.71
CA VAL A 103 0.84 -0.36 -1.18
C VAL A 103 0.14 0.39 -0.04
N SER A 104 0.13 -0.19 1.16
CA SER A 104 -0.42 0.46 2.35
C SER A 104 0.33 1.76 2.68
N GLY A 105 1.66 1.75 2.59
CA GLY A 105 2.50 2.93 2.76
C GLY A 105 2.21 4.01 1.72
N GLU A 106 2.15 3.65 0.43
CA GLU A 106 1.78 4.59 -0.63
C GLU A 106 0.39 5.18 -0.43
N TRP A 107 -0.60 4.34 -0.10
CA TRP A 107 -1.98 4.77 0.16
C TRP A 107 -2.07 5.75 1.32
N SER A 108 -1.37 5.45 2.42
CA SER A 108 -1.36 6.28 3.64
C SER A 108 -0.70 7.64 3.41
N ASN A 109 0.28 7.71 2.50
CA ASN A 109 0.99 8.94 2.15
C ASN A 109 0.19 9.85 1.19
N GLU A 110 -0.85 9.34 0.54
CA GLU A 110 -1.70 10.15 -0.32
C GLU A 110 -2.74 10.94 0.49
N PRO A 111 -2.94 12.24 0.20
CA PRO A 111 -4.02 13.01 0.81
C PRO A 111 -5.39 12.58 0.25
N ASP A 112 -6.45 12.74 1.03
CA ASP A 112 -7.82 12.40 0.59
C ASP A 112 -8.32 13.32 -0.52
N LEU A 113 -7.97 14.61 -0.42
CA LEU A 113 -8.33 15.65 -1.36
C LEU A 113 -7.07 16.27 -1.97
N VAL A 114 -7.18 16.65 -3.23
CA VAL A 114 -6.15 17.36 -3.99
C VAL A 114 -6.76 18.57 -4.68
N ASP A 115 -5.94 19.53 -5.08
CA ASP A 115 -6.40 20.69 -5.84
C ASP A 115 -7.10 20.28 -7.13
N GLY A 116 -8.10 21.05 -7.56
CA GLY A 116 -8.84 20.77 -8.80
C GLY A 116 -7.97 20.72 -10.06
N ASN A 117 -6.77 21.30 -10.02
CA ASN A 117 -5.79 21.24 -11.10
C ASN A 117 -4.80 20.06 -11.01
N ASP A 118 -4.72 19.40 -9.85
CA ASP A 118 -3.86 18.24 -9.63
C ASP A 118 -4.28 17.10 -10.57
N PRO A 119 -3.33 16.48 -11.31
CA PRO A 119 -3.64 15.37 -12.20
C PRO A 119 -4.31 14.18 -11.48
N ARG A 120 -4.02 13.95 -10.20
CA ARG A 120 -4.64 12.90 -9.38
C ARG A 120 -6.15 13.13 -9.17
N GLY A 121 -6.63 14.36 -9.27
CA GLY A 121 -8.06 14.70 -9.22
C GLY A 121 -8.77 14.61 -10.58
N LYS A 122 -8.05 14.25 -11.65
CA LYS A 122 -8.54 14.26 -13.04
C LYS A 122 -8.55 12.89 -13.72
N TRP A 123 -8.18 11.82 -13.03
CA TRP A 123 -8.23 10.48 -13.60
C TRP A 123 -9.68 10.16 -13.99
N ARG A 124 -9.92 9.99 -15.29
CA ARG A 124 -11.21 9.53 -15.79
C ARG A 124 -11.32 8.04 -15.46
N THR A 125 -12.38 7.63 -14.77
CA THR A 125 -12.78 6.23 -14.72
C THR A 125 -13.11 5.79 -16.15
N GLN A 126 -12.42 4.78 -16.66
CA GLN A 126 -12.83 4.09 -17.89
C GLN A 126 -14.06 3.23 -17.61
#